data_AF-A0A1G1KXJ3-F1
#
_entry.id   AF-A0A1G1KXJ3-F1
#
_cell.length_a   1.000
_cell.length_b   1.000
_cell.length_c   1.000
_cell.angle_alpha   90.00
_cell.angle_beta   90.00
_cell.angle_gamma   90.00
#
_symmetry.space_group_name_H-M   'P 1'
#
loop_
_entity.id
_entity.type
_entity.pdbx_description
1 polymer ?
#
loop_
_entity_poly.entity_id
_entity_poly.type
_entity_poly.pdbx_seq_one_letter_code
_entity_poly.pdbx_strand_id
1 'polypeptide(L)'
;MSPENNKTIAHTYAPKEGFKSTYSWFESLKDKGLNPLCITMDGEQFVMKAIRLVWPFTKIQRCLYHILRQGLSWLRTFPKTQAGAELRALLMRITAIKSFKDRDLFFDLYRNWYLTYRDAIKKLPNTTVAFKDLKKTMALIHHALPDLFHYLNDSNIPSTTNLLESFHSRLKADYRRHRGLTNTNKINYLSWYCFFNNSNIS
;
A
#
# COMPACT_ATOMS: atom_id res chain seq x y z
N MET A 1 12.34 4.24 -3.79
CA MET A 1 13.24 3.28 -4.46
C MET A 1 12.78 3.16 -5.90
N SER A 2 13.69 3.16 -6.87
CA SER A 2 13.31 2.96 -8.27
C SER A 2 13.14 1.46 -8.55
N PRO A 3 12.05 1.03 -9.18
CA PRO A 3 11.86 -0.37 -9.58
C PRO A 3 12.78 -0.79 -10.73
N GLU A 4 13.29 0.14 -11.53
CA GLU A 4 14.10 -0.16 -12.72
C GLU A 4 15.50 -0.66 -12.35
N ASN A 5 16.09 -0.08 -11.30
CA ASN A 5 17.46 -0.36 -10.91
C ASN A 5 17.59 -0.74 -9.42
N ASN A 6 16.48 -0.92 -8.72
CA ASN A 6 16.45 -1.25 -7.28
C ASN A 6 17.22 -0.28 -6.37
N LYS A 7 17.51 0.96 -6.83
CA LYS A 7 18.25 1.95 -6.05
C LYS A 7 17.34 2.79 -5.17
N THR A 8 17.80 3.07 -3.96
CA THR A 8 17.21 4.07 -3.07
C THR A 8 17.53 5.46 -3.60
N ILE A 9 16.52 6.16 -4.12
CA ILE A 9 16.68 7.55 -4.62
C ILE A 9 16.83 8.52 -3.45
N ALA A 10 16.02 8.35 -2.39
CA ALA A 10 16.06 9.17 -1.20
C ALA A 10 15.51 8.39 0.01
N HIS A 11 15.96 8.77 1.20
CA HIS A 11 15.43 8.30 2.48
C HIS A 11 15.39 9.46 3.48
N THR A 12 14.53 9.34 4.47
CA THR A 12 14.51 10.25 5.62
C THR A 12 14.12 9.47 6.87
N TYR A 13 14.57 9.92 8.03
CA TYR A 13 14.08 9.45 9.32
C TYR A 13 13.04 10.44 9.85
N ALA A 14 11.84 9.95 10.15
CA ALA A 14 10.80 10.72 10.81
C ALA A 14 10.42 10.05 12.14
N PRO A 15 10.41 10.79 13.27
CA PRO A 15 9.97 10.24 14.56
C PRO A 15 8.52 9.74 14.53
N LYS A 16 7.68 10.42 13.75
CA LYS A 16 6.31 10.03 13.46
C LYS A 16 5.98 10.38 12.01
N GLU A 17 5.42 9.40 11.30
CA GLU A 17 4.85 9.62 9.97
C GLU A 17 3.56 10.42 10.10
N GLY A 18 3.44 11.48 9.30
CA GLY A 18 2.30 12.38 9.35
C GLY A 18 2.36 13.38 8.22
N PHE A 19 1.22 14.01 7.93
CA PHE A 19 1.09 14.88 6.77
C PHE A 19 2.17 15.95 6.68
N LYS A 20 2.45 16.67 7.78
CA LYS A 20 3.42 17.77 7.79
C LYS A 20 4.85 17.31 7.46
N SER A 21 5.32 16.23 8.07
CA SER A 21 6.67 15.71 7.84
C SER A 21 6.82 15.15 6.44
N THR A 22 5.83 14.41 5.97
CA THR A 22 5.82 13.85 4.62
C THR A 22 5.74 14.93 3.53
N TYR A 23 4.84 15.90 3.70
CA TYR A 23 4.63 16.99 2.74
C TYR A 23 5.90 17.83 2.57
N SER A 24 6.50 18.30 3.67
CA SER A 24 7.74 19.10 3.62
C SER A 24 8.90 18.33 3.00
N TRP A 25 9.00 17.02 3.26
CA TRP A 25 10.03 16.20 2.64
C TRP A 25 9.81 16.04 1.13
N PHE A 26 8.58 15.78 0.70
CA PHE A 26 8.25 15.67 -0.72
C PHE A 26 8.46 16.98 -1.48
N GLU A 27 8.13 18.14 -0.89
CA GLU A 27 8.47 19.45 -1.46
C GLU A 27 9.98 19.57 -1.69
N SER A 28 10.79 19.25 -0.67
CA SER A 28 12.26 19.29 -0.82
C SER A 28 12.78 18.35 -1.91
N LEU A 29 12.16 17.17 -2.08
CA LEU A 29 12.54 16.25 -3.17
C LEU A 29 12.15 16.81 -4.54
N LYS A 30 10.97 17.43 -4.66
CA LYS A 30 10.52 18.08 -5.88
C LYS A 30 11.44 19.23 -6.26
N ASP A 31 11.85 20.06 -5.30
CA ASP A 31 12.79 21.17 -5.52
C ASP A 31 14.16 20.68 -5.97
N LYS A 32 14.56 19.47 -5.55
CA LYS A 32 15.77 18.77 -6.02
C LYS A 32 15.59 18.09 -7.40
N GLY A 33 14.45 18.29 -8.05
CA GLY A 33 14.17 17.79 -9.40
C GLY A 33 13.48 16.43 -9.47
N LEU A 34 13.07 15.83 -8.35
CA LEU A 34 12.33 14.58 -8.39
C LEU A 34 10.92 14.79 -8.96
N ASN A 35 10.59 14.10 -10.05
CA ASN A 35 9.29 14.16 -10.69
C ASN A 35 8.80 12.75 -11.08
N PRO A 36 8.20 11.99 -10.15
CA PRO A 36 7.81 10.62 -10.39
C PRO A 36 6.55 10.55 -11.28
N LEU A 37 6.56 9.70 -12.31
CA LEU A 37 5.36 9.44 -13.12
C LEU A 37 4.32 8.62 -12.33
N CYS A 38 4.80 7.67 -11.53
CA CYS A 38 3.97 6.82 -10.67
C CYS A 38 4.66 6.53 -9.33
N ILE A 39 3.86 6.35 -8.27
CA ILE A 39 4.31 5.90 -6.95
C ILE A 39 3.48 4.69 -6.53
N THR A 40 4.15 3.55 -6.29
CA THR A 40 3.52 2.36 -5.71
C THR A 40 3.68 2.34 -4.19
N MET A 41 2.58 2.23 -3.44
CA MET A 41 2.60 2.32 -1.96
C MET A 41 1.49 1.49 -1.28
N ASP A 42 1.58 1.30 0.04
CA ASP A 42 0.57 0.61 0.87
C ASP A 42 -0.74 1.40 1.02
N GLY A 43 -0.66 2.72 1.03
CA GLY A 43 -1.76 3.69 0.95
C GLY A 43 -2.12 4.40 2.23
N GLU A 44 -1.10 4.80 3.00
CA GLU A 44 -1.32 5.70 4.13
C GLU A 44 -1.93 7.04 3.69
N GLN A 45 -3.06 7.43 4.29
CA GLN A 45 -3.91 8.50 3.77
C GLN A 45 -3.20 9.86 3.76
N PHE A 46 -2.43 10.16 4.81
CA PHE A 46 -1.68 11.41 4.89
C PHE A 46 -0.57 11.49 3.84
N VAL A 47 0.08 10.36 3.55
CA VAL A 47 1.11 10.27 2.51
C VAL A 47 0.49 10.44 1.13
N MET A 48 -0.62 9.76 0.84
CA MET A 48 -1.36 9.92 -0.41
C MET A 48 -1.81 11.38 -0.63
N LYS A 49 -2.30 12.03 0.43
CA LYS A 49 -2.67 13.45 0.37
C LYS A 49 -1.46 14.33 0.06
N ALA A 50 -0.31 14.09 0.69
CA ALA A 50 0.92 14.83 0.41
C ALA A 50 1.40 14.64 -1.03
N ILE A 51 1.40 13.40 -1.54
CA ILE A 51 1.74 13.10 -2.96
C ILE A 51 0.86 13.91 -3.90
N ARG A 52 -0.47 13.87 -3.72
CA ARG A 52 -1.43 14.54 -4.60
C ARG A 52 -1.27 16.06 -4.60
N LEU A 53 -0.78 16.66 -3.51
CA LEU A 53 -0.51 18.09 -3.44
C LEU A 53 0.83 18.46 -4.07
N VAL A 54 1.89 17.70 -3.80
CA VAL A 54 3.23 18.00 -4.31
C VAL A 54 3.37 17.66 -5.79
N TRP A 55 2.86 16.49 -6.20
CA TRP A 55 2.88 16.00 -7.58
C TRP A 55 1.47 15.62 -8.06
N PRO A 56 0.64 16.60 -8.48
CA PRO A 56 -0.76 16.38 -8.83
C PRO A 56 -0.98 15.47 -10.05
N PHE A 57 0.03 15.32 -10.91
CA PHE A 57 -0.04 14.48 -12.11
C PHE A 57 0.52 13.07 -11.91
N THR A 58 1.19 12.81 -10.78
CA THR A 58 1.73 11.49 -10.45
C THR A 58 0.60 10.51 -10.16
N LYS A 59 0.65 9.33 -10.79
CA LYS A 59 -0.29 8.25 -10.50
C LYS A 59 0.09 7.55 -9.20
N ILE A 60 -0.90 7.16 -8.40
CA ILE A 60 -0.68 6.33 -7.23
C ILE A 60 -1.13 4.91 -7.57
N GLN A 61 -0.26 3.93 -7.35
CA GLN A 61 -0.60 2.52 -7.43
C GLN A 61 -0.64 1.95 -6.00
N ARG A 62 -1.81 1.49 -5.57
CA ARG A 62 -1.96 0.79 -4.29
C ARG A 62 -1.39 -0.61 -4.41
N CYS A 63 -0.58 -0.99 -3.43
CA CYS A 63 -0.01 -2.32 -3.35
C CYS A 63 -1.11 -3.36 -3.14
N LEU A 64 -1.34 -4.20 -4.15
CA LEU A 64 -2.41 -5.20 -4.11
C LEU A 64 -2.23 -6.20 -2.96
N TYR A 65 -0.98 -6.54 -2.62
CA TYR A 65 -0.68 -7.43 -1.51
C TYR A 65 -1.08 -6.83 -0.15
N HIS A 66 -0.88 -5.52 0.05
CA HIS A 66 -1.32 -4.85 1.29
C HIS A 66 -2.84 -4.79 1.40
N ILE A 67 -3.54 -4.50 0.30
CA ILE A 67 -5.01 -4.53 0.28
C ILE A 67 -5.52 -5.94 0.62
N LEU A 68 -4.97 -6.97 -0.04
CA LEU A 68 -5.31 -8.36 0.22
C LEU A 68 -5.08 -8.71 1.70
N ARG A 69 -3.86 -8.55 2.19
CA ARG A 69 -3.47 -8.92 3.56
C ARG A 69 -4.31 -8.19 4.60
N GLN A 70 -4.52 -6.88 4.44
CA GLN A 70 -5.31 -6.09 5.38
C GLN A 70 -6.77 -6.54 5.38
N GLY A 71 -7.38 -6.74 4.21
CA GLY A 71 -8.76 -7.22 4.09
C GLY A 71 -8.95 -8.63 4.67
N LEU A 72 -8.04 -9.55 4.37
CA LEU A 72 -8.09 -10.92 4.92
C LEU A 72 -7.82 -10.98 6.43
N SER A 73 -7.11 -9.99 7.01
CA SER A 73 -6.90 -9.96 8.46
C SER A 73 -8.21 -9.67 9.22
N TRP A 74 -9.15 -8.95 8.61
CA TRP A 74 -10.48 -8.71 9.17
C TRP A 74 -11.45 -9.81 8.76
N LEU A 75 -11.43 -10.21 7.49
CA LEU A 75 -12.23 -11.32 7.01
C LEU A 75 -11.56 -12.63 7.39
N ARG A 76 -11.86 -13.10 8.61
CA ARG A 76 -11.45 -14.42 9.17
C ARG A 76 -11.44 -15.54 8.13
N THR A 77 -10.61 -16.57 8.35
CA THR A 77 -10.51 -17.73 7.45
C THR A 77 -11.87 -18.36 7.12
N PHE A 78 -12.77 -18.40 8.11
CA PHE A 78 -14.15 -18.87 7.97
C PHE A 78 -15.13 -17.78 8.40
N PRO A 79 -15.52 -16.86 7.50
CA PRO A 79 -16.51 -15.84 7.80
C PRO A 79 -17.85 -16.48 8.17
N LYS A 80 -18.52 -15.98 9.21
CA LYS A 80 -19.83 -16.51 9.68
C LYS A 80 -21.02 -16.04 8.85
N THR A 81 -20.79 -15.18 7.86
CA THR A 81 -21.84 -14.61 7.01
C THR A 81 -21.49 -14.84 5.55
N GLN A 82 -22.52 -15.06 4.72
CA GLN A 82 -22.35 -15.17 3.28
C GLN A 82 -21.67 -13.93 2.70
N ALA A 83 -22.08 -12.74 3.13
CA ALA A 83 -21.46 -11.48 2.75
C ALA A 83 -19.94 -11.47 3.00
N GLY A 84 -19.49 -11.98 4.17
CA GLY A 84 -18.08 -12.07 4.50
C GLY A 84 -17.33 -13.11 3.68
N ALA A 85 -17.96 -14.26 3.41
CA ALA A 85 -17.38 -15.32 2.59
C ALA A 85 -17.16 -14.84 1.14
N GLU A 86 -18.17 -14.21 0.54
CA GLU A 86 -18.08 -13.68 -0.81
C GLU A 86 -17.09 -12.52 -0.93
N LEU A 87 -17.09 -11.58 0.03
CA LEU A 87 -16.12 -10.47 0.03
C LEU A 87 -14.68 -10.98 0.14
N ARG A 88 -14.47 -12.02 0.95
CA ARG A 88 -13.17 -12.69 1.06
C ARG A 88 -12.75 -13.31 -0.27
N ALA A 89 -13.67 -14.00 -0.95
CA ALA A 89 -13.42 -14.58 -2.27
C ALA A 89 -13.07 -13.51 -3.32
N LEU A 90 -13.73 -12.34 -3.28
CA LEU A 90 -13.39 -11.20 -4.13
C LEU A 90 -11.99 -10.68 -3.86
N LEU A 91 -11.62 -10.47 -2.59
CA LEU A 91 -10.28 -10.02 -2.22
C LEU A 91 -9.20 -10.97 -2.73
N MET A 92 -9.39 -12.29 -2.59
CA MET A 92 -8.44 -13.29 -3.08
C MET A 92 -8.16 -13.21 -4.58
N ARG A 93 -9.06 -12.63 -5.37
CA ARG A 93 -8.88 -12.43 -6.82
C ARG A 93 -8.01 -11.22 -7.16
N ILE A 94 -7.86 -10.27 -6.23
CA ILE A 94 -7.30 -8.94 -6.55
C ILE A 94 -5.89 -9.00 -7.13
N THR A 95 -5.04 -9.89 -6.61
CA THR A 95 -3.64 -10.05 -7.05
C THR A 95 -3.49 -10.85 -8.36
N ALA A 96 -4.55 -11.52 -8.79
CA ALA A 96 -4.58 -12.33 -10.00
C ALA A 96 -5.01 -11.55 -11.25
N ILE A 97 -5.43 -10.29 -11.10
CA ILE A 97 -5.87 -9.44 -12.22
C ILE A 97 -4.67 -9.08 -13.11
N LYS A 98 -4.71 -9.44 -14.39
CA LYS A 98 -3.64 -9.18 -15.37
C LYS A 98 -4.10 -8.46 -16.62
N SER A 99 -5.41 -8.27 -16.78
CA SER A 99 -5.98 -7.60 -17.95
C SER A 99 -7.09 -6.61 -17.55
N PHE A 100 -7.41 -5.69 -18.45
CA PHE A 100 -8.56 -4.80 -18.29
C PHE A 100 -9.89 -5.57 -18.20
N LYS A 101 -10.00 -6.70 -18.91
CA LYS A 101 -11.17 -7.60 -18.80
C LYS A 101 -11.33 -8.14 -17.38
N ASP A 102 -10.24 -8.61 -16.76
CA ASP A 102 -10.28 -9.12 -15.37
C ASP A 102 -10.60 -8.01 -14.37
N ARG A 103 -10.06 -6.80 -14.61
CA ARG A 103 -10.35 -5.59 -13.82
C ARG A 103 -11.84 -5.27 -13.85
N ASP A 104 -12.43 -5.21 -15.04
CA ASP A 104 -13.82 -4.82 -15.23
C ASP A 104 -14.75 -5.85 -14.60
N LEU A 105 -14.45 -7.14 -14.80
CA LEU A 105 -15.14 -8.22 -14.10
C LEU A 105 -15.04 -8.10 -12.58
N PHE A 106 -13.87 -7.76 -12.03
CA PHE A 106 -13.71 -7.55 -10.59
C PHE A 106 -14.58 -6.39 -10.10
N PHE A 107 -14.64 -5.27 -10.83
CA PHE A 107 -15.50 -4.15 -10.48
C PHE A 107 -16.98 -4.50 -10.51
N ASP A 108 -17.44 -5.23 -11.53
CA ASP A 108 -18.82 -5.68 -11.62
C ASP A 108 -19.18 -6.64 -10.48
N LEU A 109 -18.31 -7.61 -10.20
CA LEU A 109 -18.51 -8.54 -9.08
C LEU A 109 -18.55 -7.82 -7.73
N TYR A 110 -17.65 -6.87 -7.49
CA TYR A 110 -17.66 -6.07 -6.25
C TYR A 110 -18.88 -5.17 -6.16
N ARG A 111 -19.30 -4.54 -7.26
CA ARG A 111 -20.50 -3.71 -7.33
C ARG A 111 -21.75 -4.54 -7.02
N ASN A 112 -21.88 -5.71 -7.63
CA ASN A 112 -22.98 -6.64 -7.38
C ASN A 112 -23.01 -7.08 -5.91
N TRP A 113 -21.88 -7.50 -5.36
CA TRP A 113 -21.76 -7.82 -3.95
C TRP A 113 -22.18 -6.64 -3.05
N TYR A 114 -21.70 -5.42 -3.36
CA TYR A 114 -22.03 -4.23 -2.58
C TYR A 114 -23.54 -3.94 -2.60
N LEU A 115 -24.18 -3.98 -3.77
CA LEU A 115 -25.61 -3.74 -3.91
C LEU A 115 -26.44 -4.81 -3.19
N THR A 116 -26.03 -6.07 -3.25
CA THR A 116 -26.69 -7.19 -2.57
C THR A 116 -26.64 -7.05 -1.05
N TYR A 117 -25.49 -6.68 -0.48
CA TYR A 117 -25.29 -6.79 0.97
C TYR A 117 -25.30 -5.47 1.74
N ARG A 118 -25.11 -4.29 1.11
CA ARG A 118 -24.93 -3.02 1.84
C ARG A 118 -26.03 -2.74 2.87
N ASP A 119 -27.28 -3.02 2.54
CA ASP A 119 -28.42 -2.67 3.40
C ASP A 119 -28.64 -3.73 4.49
N ALA A 120 -28.36 -5.01 4.20
CA ALA A 120 -28.30 -6.06 5.22
C ALA A 120 -27.17 -5.80 6.23
N ILE A 121 -26.01 -5.35 5.77
CA ILE A 121 -24.86 -5.01 6.63
C ILE A 121 -25.20 -3.82 7.53
N LYS A 122 -25.84 -2.77 7.00
CA LYS A 122 -26.28 -1.61 7.79
C LYS A 122 -27.23 -1.97 8.93
N LYS A 123 -28.03 -3.04 8.77
CA LYS A 123 -28.97 -3.53 9.78
C LYS A 123 -28.29 -4.39 10.87
N LEU A 124 -27.04 -4.82 10.68
CA LEU A 124 -26.32 -5.55 11.71
C LEU A 124 -26.03 -4.65 12.92
N PRO A 125 -26.09 -5.17 14.16
CA PRO A 125 -25.71 -4.38 15.33
C PRO A 125 -24.24 -3.95 15.23
N ASN A 126 -23.98 -2.67 15.49
CA ASN A 126 -22.66 -2.04 15.32
C ASN A 126 -21.57 -2.62 16.23
N THR A 127 -21.98 -3.32 17.30
CA THR A 127 -21.11 -4.01 18.25
C THR A 127 -20.58 -5.32 17.69
N THR A 128 -21.27 -5.93 16.72
CA THR A 128 -20.90 -7.24 16.18
C THR A 128 -19.59 -7.19 15.41
N VAL A 129 -18.80 -8.26 15.55
CA VAL A 129 -17.54 -8.46 14.82
C VAL A 129 -17.80 -8.44 13.31
N ALA A 130 -18.86 -9.12 12.85
CA ALA A 130 -19.22 -9.16 11.43
C ALA A 130 -19.47 -7.77 10.84
N PHE A 131 -20.21 -6.89 11.54
CA PHE A 131 -20.41 -5.51 11.10
C PHE A 131 -19.09 -4.75 10.98
N LYS A 132 -18.25 -4.82 12.03
CA LYS A 132 -16.97 -4.11 12.08
C LYS A 132 -16.03 -4.55 10.97
N ASP A 133 -15.89 -5.87 10.77
CA ASP A 133 -15.00 -6.44 9.76
C ASP A 133 -15.46 -6.08 8.34
N LEU A 134 -16.75 -6.26 8.05
CA LEU A 134 -17.32 -5.92 6.74
C LEU A 134 -17.18 -4.43 6.44
N LYS A 135 -17.54 -3.56 7.40
CA LYS A 135 -17.42 -2.10 7.24
C LYS A 135 -15.98 -1.66 6.96
N LYS A 136 -15.00 -2.21 7.70
CA LYS A 136 -13.57 -1.90 7.50
C LYS A 136 -13.10 -2.36 6.13
N THR A 137 -13.43 -3.59 5.73
CA THR A 137 -13.03 -4.13 4.43
C THR A 137 -13.66 -3.37 3.27
N MET A 138 -14.95 -3.00 3.38
CA MET A 138 -15.62 -2.17 2.39
C MET A 138 -14.93 -0.82 2.24
N ALA A 139 -14.62 -0.14 3.34
CA ALA A 139 -13.89 1.12 3.31
C ALA A 139 -12.50 0.97 2.67
N LEU A 140 -11.75 -0.08 3.03
CA LEU A 140 -10.44 -0.37 2.45
C LEU A 140 -10.50 -0.50 0.92
N ILE A 141 -11.42 -1.33 0.41
CA ILE A 141 -11.56 -1.53 -1.04
C ILE A 141 -12.00 -0.22 -1.70
N HIS A 142 -13.05 0.43 -1.17
CA HIS A 142 -13.59 1.67 -1.72
C HIS A 142 -12.53 2.76 -1.86
N HIS A 143 -11.73 2.99 -0.82
CA HIS A 143 -10.65 3.98 -0.85
C HIS A 143 -9.47 3.58 -1.76
N ALA A 144 -9.31 2.29 -2.05
CA ALA A 144 -8.28 1.82 -2.96
C ALA A 144 -8.70 1.88 -4.43
N LEU A 145 -10.00 1.75 -4.75
CA LEU A 145 -10.53 1.62 -6.12
C LEU A 145 -9.87 2.52 -7.17
N PRO A 146 -9.68 3.84 -6.93
CA PRO A 146 -9.10 4.73 -7.95
C PRO A 146 -7.66 4.39 -8.32
N ASP A 147 -6.95 3.72 -7.43
CA ASP A 147 -5.50 3.54 -7.46
C ASP A 147 -5.10 2.05 -7.53
N LEU A 148 -6.03 1.12 -7.78
CA LEU A 148 -5.76 -0.34 -7.73
C LEU A 148 -5.03 -0.91 -8.95
N PHE A 149 -5.26 -0.38 -10.15
CA PHE A 149 -4.93 -1.09 -11.40
C PHE A 149 -4.18 -0.24 -12.43
N HIS A 150 -3.45 0.79 -12.00
CA HIS A 150 -2.65 1.63 -12.89
C HIS A 150 -1.58 0.82 -13.63
N TYR A 151 -1.04 -0.25 -13.03
CA TYR A 151 -0.09 -1.18 -13.67
C TYR A 151 -0.61 -1.89 -14.93
N LEU A 152 -1.92 -1.89 -15.18
CA LEU A 152 -2.46 -2.44 -16.44
C LEU A 152 -2.20 -1.52 -17.64
N ASN A 153 -1.94 -0.23 -17.41
CA ASN A 153 -1.63 0.72 -18.47
C ASN A 153 -0.13 0.77 -18.80
N ASP A 154 0.72 0.40 -17.85
CA ASP A 154 2.18 0.46 -17.99
C ASP A 154 2.82 -0.64 -17.15
N SER A 155 3.52 -1.57 -17.81
CA SER A 155 4.20 -2.69 -17.19
C SER A 155 5.36 -2.29 -16.27
N ASN A 156 5.86 -1.05 -16.39
CA ASN A 156 6.90 -0.52 -15.51
C ASN A 156 6.35 -0.11 -14.13
N ILE A 157 5.03 0.00 -13.98
CA ILE A 157 4.39 0.25 -12.70
C ILE A 157 4.23 -1.09 -11.97
N PRO A 158 4.92 -1.31 -10.84
CA PRO A 158 4.75 -2.54 -10.09
C PRO A 158 3.39 -2.54 -9.36
N SER A 159 2.67 -3.66 -9.43
CA SER A 159 1.38 -3.83 -8.72
C SER A 159 1.53 -4.04 -7.22
N THR A 160 2.76 -4.33 -6.75
CA THR A 160 3.08 -4.54 -5.33
C THR A 160 4.37 -3.83 -4.93
N THR A 161 4.57 -3.63 -3.63
CA THR A 161 5.79 -3.06 -3.03
C THR A 161 6.81 -4.13 -2.64
N ASN A 162 6.81 -5.30 -3.29
CA ASN A 162 7.64 -6.45 -2.90
C ASN A 162 9.13 -6.10 -2.77
N LEU A 163 9.64 -5.29 -3.69
CA LEU A 163 11.02 -4.78 -3.64
C LEU A 163 11.29 -4.06 -2.31
N LEU A 164 10.41 -3.13 -1.93
CA LEU A 164 10.52 -2.37 -0.70
C LEU A 164 10.39 -3.27 0.55
N GLU A 165 9.48 -4.25 0.53
CA GLU A 165 9.35 -5.21 1.64
C GLU A 165 10.61 -6.06 1.82
N SER A 166 11.23 -6.50 0.72
CA SER A 166 12.49 -7.26 0.77
C SER A 166 13.64 -6.41 1.33
N PHE A 167 13.70 -5.13 0.97
CA PHE A 167 14.66 -4.17 1.51
C PHE A 167 14.44 -3.98 3.02
N HIS A 168 13.20 -3.71 3.44
CA HIS A 168 12.86 -3.55 4.85
C HIS A 168 13.11 -4.81 5.68
N SER A 169 12.86 -5.99 5.13
CA SER A 169 13.12 -7.26 5.82
C SER A 169 14.61 -7.43 6.15
N ARG A 170 15.49 -7.18 5.16
CA ARG A 170 16.95 -7.22 5.33
C ARG A 170 17.42 -6.18 6.36
N LEU A 171 17.01 -4.92 6.20
CA LEU A 171 17.34 -3.86 7.16
C LEU A 171 16.88 -4.19 8.60
N LYS A 172 15.68 -4.76 8.77
CA LYS A 172 15.18 -5.19 10.09
C LYS A 172 15.99 -6.36 10.66
N ALA A 173 16.51 -7.27 9.83
CA ALA A 173 17.42 -8.32 10.29
C ALA A 173 18.71 -7.72 10.84
N ASP A 174 19.24 -6.70 10.16
CA ASP A 174 20.47 -6.02 10.56
C ASP A 174 20.30 -5.28 11.89
N TYR A 175 19.21 -4.51 12.04
CA TYR A 175 18.90 -3.88 13.32
C TYR A 175 18.69 -4.88 14.46
N ARG A 176 18.15 -6.07 14.17
CA ARG A 176 18.01 -7.14 15.18
C ARG A 176 19.36 -7.74 15.60
N ARG A 177 20.40 -7.66 14.78
CA ARG A 177 21.78 -8.02 15.14
C ARG A 177 22.46 -6.90 15.94
N HIS A 178 22.04 -5.65 15.74
CA HIS A 178 22.59 -4.48 16.41
C HIS A 178 21.58 -3.81 17.37
N ARG A 179 20.96 -4.58 18.27
CA ARG A 179 19.89 -4.08 19.16
C ARG A 179 20.33 -2.97 20.11
N GLY A 180 21.61 -2.92 20.46
CA GLY A 180 22.20 -1.92 21.35
C GLY A 180 22.46 -0.54 20.72
N LEU A 181 22.14 -0.33 19.44
CA LEU A 181 22.36 0.97 18.80
C LEU A 181 21.46 2.06 19.42
N THR A 182 22.08 3.20 19.72
CA THR A 182 21.36 4.44 20.02
C THR A 182 20.53 4.88 18.83
N ASN A 183 19.53 5.75 19.04
CA ASN A 183 18.71 6.25 17.93
C ASN A 183 19.54 6.99 16.87
N THR A 184 20.50 7.81 17.28
CA THR A 184 21.44 8.48 16.36
C THR A 184 22.20 7.47 15.50
N ASN A 185 22.72 6.41 16.11
CA ASN A 185 23.44 5.39 15.38
C ASN A 185 22.55 4.56 14.46
N LYS A 186 21.27 4.35 14.80
CA LYS A 186 20.30 3.73 13.88
C LYS A 186 20.04 4.60 12.65
N ILE A 187 19.90 5.92 12.83
CA ILE A 187 19.71 6.85 11.71
C ILE A 187 20.94 6.84 10.79
N ASN A 188 22.13 6.91 11.38
CA ASN A 188 23.37 6.81 10.61
C ASN A 188 23.46 5.45 9.90
N TYR A 189 23.15 4.35 10.58
CA TYR A 189 23.14 3.01 9.99
C TYR A 189 22.23 2.94 8.76
N LEU A 190 21.02 3.52 8.80
CA LEU A 190 20.14 3.59 7.63
C LEU A 190 20.82 4.30 6.45
N SER A 191 21.46 5.45 6.70
CA SER A 191 22.16 6.20 5.64
C SER A 191 23.30 5.40 5.02
N TRP A 192 24.13 4.75 5.84
CA TRP A 192 25.20 3.86 5.38
C TRP A 192 24.64 2.66 4.59
N TYR A 193 23.56 2.04 5.10
CA TYR A 193 22.91 0.91 4.46
C TYR A 193 22.39 1.27 3.07
N CYS A 194 21.68 2.40 2.94
CA CYS A 194 21.21 2.91 1.65
C CYS A 194 22.37 3.18 0.68
N PHE A 195 23.45 3.80 1.15
CA PHE A 195 24.64 4.09 0.34
C PHE A 195 25.27 2.81 -0.22
N PHE A 196 25.62 1.85 0.64
CA PHE A 196 26.27 0.62 0.20
C PHE A 196 25.36 -0.26 -0.66
N ASN A 197 24.07 -0.34 -0.33
CA ASN A 197 23.13 -1.11 -1.15
C ASN A 197 23.01 -0.53 -2.56
N ASN A 198 23.09 0.80 -2.73
CA ASN A 198 23.10 1.41 -4.05
C ASN A 198 24.42 1.17 -4.82
N SER A 199 25.56 1.14 -4.12
CA SER A 199 26.88 0.90 -4.72
C SER A 199 27.07 -0.55 -5.19
N ASN A 200 26.42 -1.51 -4.52
CA ASN A 200 26.50 -2.93 -4.86
C ASN A 200 25.54 -3.35 -6.00
N ILE A 201 24.65 -2.47 -6.43
CA ILE A 201 23.77 -2.68 -7.59
C ILE A 201 24.42 -1.98 -8.79
N SER A 202 25.50 -2.59 -9.29
CA SER A 202 26.14 -2.26 -10.57
C SER A 202 25.43 -2.96 -11.72
#